data_AF-A0A6A5U5X7-F1
#
_entry.id   AF-A0A6A5U5X7-F1
#
_cell.length_a   1.000
_cell.length_b   1.000
_cell.length_c   1.000
_cell.angle_alpha   90.00
_cell.angle_beta   90.00
_cell.angle_gamma   90.00
#
_symmetry.space_group_name_H-M   'P 1'
#
loop_
_entity.id
_entity.type
_entity.pdbx_description
1 polymer ?
#
loop_
_entity_poly.entity_id
_entity_poly.type
_entity_poly.pdbx_seq_one_letter_code
_entity_poly.pdbx_strand_id
1 'polypeptide(L)'
;MTDSPAARIPLDPKEQPILDSLLAVRTKLELLKQDRSTYVKSQDVIELYDQVIAQVELLNQIRTTKRLEQNRVDTVLDDCFQLISLAYMTIGKTHEAPAVYAFISTVKRLLDHLEEAHFYSSKDLDSIGTQLKKAKTYIDKGKESYSPHLLTLLEARMEVCQKTLERLELAQSSLTDDLRPKYDKLVSILRSLAGCNTRSTFPHAEVDEYLVQLKELAEELKPYGIHAFESTGTKEDKLAEMTEKLQISMSRPEPVPEAKELIETLLRRNFVWLNLIKEKQGRIAPAFKDIYDKLLGIRNKLEKLSLTQAWSLRETDLWNYQRQLDRIDEARVDGNFIDAAGRPSELYEQRTLLYLLRKSYALVYHLIISSEPVSEALLPIYNQLTTLRKCLLEVKKLGGVSSPRELYPYSMKLNSIDNMRVDGKFMVGNEIPEGQGSVTQLLSECFELAYELRNDAEESSSAEQTPASETGPEVVAT
;
A
#
# COMPACT_ATOMS: atom_id res chain seq x y z
N MET A 1 3.93 -21.35 -15.38
CA MET A 1 3.39 -22.42 -14.50
C MET A 1 2.96 -21.78 -13.20
N THR A 2 1.69 -21.38 -13.15
CA THR A 2 1.14 -20.36 -12.24
C THR A 2 0.00 -20.91 -11.39
N ASP A 3 0.31 -21.89 -10.53
CA ASP A 3 -0.68 -22.51 -9.66
C ASP A 3 -0.48 -22.14 -8.18
N SER A 4 -1.58 -21.95 -7.46
CA SER A 4 -1.64 -21.98 -5.99
C SER A 4 -1.31 -23.41 -5.51
N PRO A 5 -0.69 -23.56 -4.34
CA PRO A 5 -0.44 -24.87 -3.74
C PRO A 5 -1.74 -25.67 -3.45
N ALA A 6 -2.89 -25.00 -3.27
CA ALA A 6 -4.19 -25.66 -3.10
C ALA A 6 -4.92 -25.90 -4.44
N ALA A 7 -4.34 -26.70 -5.34
CA ALA A 7 -5.03 -27.11 -6.56
C ALA A 7 -6.14 -28.12 -6.27
N ARG A 8 -7.33 -27.65 -5.86
CA ARG A 8 -8.53 -28.49 -5.74
C ARG A 8 -9.16 -28.65 -7.12
N ILE A 9 -9.08 -29.84 -7.72
CA ILE A 9 -9.69 -30.17 -9.02
C ILE A 9 -11.15 -29.66 -9.05
N PRO A 10 -11.66 -29.08 -10.17
CA PRO A 10 -13.08 -28.76 -10.29
C PRO A 10 -13.92 -29.98 -9.94
N LEU A 11 -14.76 -29.84 -8.92
CA LEU A 11 -15.53 -30.96 -8.39
C LEU A 11 -16.69 -31.37 -9.32
N ASP A 12 -17.09 -30.47 -10.23
CA ASP A 12 -18.22 -30.67 -11.14
C ASP A 12 -17.78 -30.58 -12.61
N PRO A 13 -18.02 -31.64 -13.42
CA PRO A 13 -17.73 -31.63 -14.85
C PRO A 13 -18.35 -30.47 -15.62
N LYS A 14 -19.46 -29.91 -15.15
CA LYS A 14 -20.11 -28.74 -15.78
C LYS A 14 -19.32 -27.44 -15.61
N GLU A 15 -18.43 -27.37 -14.62
CA GLU A 15 -17.57 -26.21 -14.40
C GLU A 15 -16.26 -26.27 -15.20
N GLN A 16 -15.93 -27.41 -15.82
CA GLN A 16 -14.70 -27.57 -16.60
C GLN A 16 -14.63 -26.63 -17.82
N PRO A 17 -15.70 -26.46 -18.64
CA PRO A 17 -15.65 -25.51 -19.76
C PRO A 17 -15.46 -24.05 -19.31
N ILE A 18 -15.98 -23.71 -18.12
CA ILE A 18 -15.80 -22.39 -17.50
C ILE A 18 -14.35 -22.21 -17.09
N LEU A 19 -13.76 -23.22 -16.43
CA LEU A 19 -12.34 -23.21 -16.07
C LEU A 19 -11.45 -23.01 -17.30
N ASP A 20 -11.69 -23.77 -18.37
CA ASP A 20 -10.88 -23.69 -19.60
C ASP A 20 -10.95 -22.30 -20.23
N SER A 21 -12.15 -21.71 -20.26
CA SER A 21 -12.38 -20.35 -20.75
C SER A 21 -11.67 -19.30 -19.89
N LEU A 22 -11.77 -19.41 -18.56
CA LEU A 22 -11.08 -18.51 -17.63
C LEU A 22 -9.56 -18.63 -17.73
N LEU A 23 -9.02 -19.85 -17.90
CA LEU A 23 -7.58 -20.06 -18.13
C LEU A 23 -7.09 -19.40 -19.42
N ALA A 24 -7.90 -19.45 -20.49
CA ALA A 24 -7.61 -18.76 -21.73
C ALA A 24 -7.59 -17.23 -21.54
N VAL A 25 -8.59 -16.67 -20.84
CA VAL A 25 -8.63 -15.24 -20.53
C VAL A 25 -7.44 -14.82 -19.65
N ARG A 26 -7.13 -15.58 -18.60
CA ARG A 26 -5.94 -15.35 -17.76
C ARG A 26 -4.66 -15.28 -18.58
N THR A 27 -4.50 -16.21 -19.52
CA THR A 27 -3.33 -16.23 -20.41
C THR A 27 -3.25 -14.98 -21.28
N LYS A 28 -4.37 -14.52 -21.84
CA LYS A 28 -4.43 -13.27 -22.62
C LYS A 28 -4.08 -12.05 -21.76
N LEU A 29 -4.60 -11.97 -20.53
CA LEU A 29 -4.27 -10.90 -19.58
C LEU A 29 -2.77 -10.90 -19.22
N GLU A 30 -2.19 -12.07 -18.99
CA GLU A 30 -0.75 -12.21 -18.74
C GLU A 30 0.10 -11.79 -19.95
N LEU A 31 -0.35 -12.08 -21.18
CA LEU A 31 0.32 -11.64 -22.41
C LEU A 31 0.27 -10.12 -22.56
N LEU A 32 -0.90 -9.49 -22.36
CA LEU A 32 -1.04 -8.03 -22.37
C LEU A 32 -0.13 -7.35 -21.35
N LYS A 33 -0.02 -7.93 -20.16
CA LYS A 33 0.89 -7.46 -19.12
C LYS A 33 2.36 -7.54 -19.53
N GLN A 34 2.76 -8.59 -20.25
CA GLN A 34 4.16 -8.82 -20.66
C GLN A 34 4.57 -7.97 -21.87
N ASP A 35 3.63 -7.63 -22.75
CA ASP A 35 3.93 -6.87 -23.96
C ASP A 35 4.25 -5.41 -23.65
N ARG A 36 5.54 -5.05 -23.73
CA ARG A 36 6.03 -3.67 -23.54
C ARG A 36 6.26 -2.92 -24.85
N SER A 37 5.92 -3.51 -25.99
CA SER A 37 6.14 -2.88 -27.31
C SER A 37 5.13 -1.77 -27.60
N THR A 38 3.93 -1.86 -27.02
CA THR A 38 2.85 -0.87 -27.15
C THR A 38 2.19 -0.59 -25.80
N TYR A 39 1.49 0.54 -25.72
CA TYR A 39 0.61 0.85 -24.60
C TYR A 39 -0.58 -0.11 -24.55
N VAL A 40 -1.05 -0.42 -23.35
CA VAL A 40 -2.26 -1.24 -23.17
C VAL A 40 -3.48 -0.43 -23.61
N LYS A 41 -4.28 -0.99 -24.53
CA LYS A 41 -5.50 -0.34 -25.01
C LYS A 41 -6.67 -0.66 -24.10
N SER A 42 -7.53 0.33 -23.87
CA SER A 42 -8.73 0.16 -23.05
C SER A 42 -9.69 -0.90 -23.61
N GLN A 43 -9.84 -0.95 -24.94
CA GLN A 43 -10.74 -1.90 -25.61
C GLN A 43 -10.34 -3.36 -25.33
N ASP A 44 -9.05 -3.69 -25.43
CA ASP A 44 -8.55 -5.05 -25.20
C ASP A 44 -8.83 -5.52 -23.76
N VAL A 45 -8.71 -4.61 -22.78
CA VAL A 45 -8.99 -4.90 -21.37
C VAL A 45 -10.48 -5.09 -21.11
N ILE A 46 -11.33 -4.23 -21.69
CA ILE A 46 -12.79 -4.30 -21.56
C ILE A 46 -13.32 -5.60 -22.17
N GLU A 47 -12.83 -6.00 -23.35
CA GLU A 47 -13.23 -7.26 -23.99
C GLU A 47 -12.89 -8.50 -23.15
N LEU A 48 -11.74 -8.49 -22.47
CA LEU A 48 -11.35 -9.58 -21.56
C LEU A 48 -12.19 -9.55 -20.29
N TYR A 49 -12.52 -8.37 -19.78
CA TYR A 49 -13.46 -8.21 -18.67
C TYR A 49 -14.83 -8.80 -19.01
N ASP A 50 -15.41 -8.46 -20.16
CA ASP A 50 -16.71 -8.97 -20.59
C ASP A 50 -16.70 -10.50 -20.75
N GLN A 51 -15.60 -11.06 -21.26
CA GLN A 51 -15.39 -12.52 -21.30
C GLN A 51 -15.43 -13.15 -19.91
N VAL A 52 -14.79 -12.54 -18.90
CA VAL A 52 -14.86 -13.04 -17.51
C VAL A 52 -16.27 -12.93 -16.95
N ILE A 53 -16.97 -11.82 -17.17
CA ILE A 53 -18.34 -11.64 -16.71
C ILE A 53 -19.28 -12.69 -17.28
N ALA A 54 -19.17 -12.99 -18.59
CA ALA A 54 -19.95 -14.07 -19.20
C ALA A 54 -19.72 -15.41 -18.51
N GLN A 55 -18.47 -15.71 -18.11
CA GLN A 55 -18.16 -16.93 -17.36
C GLN A 55 -18.74 -16.92 -15.93
N VAL A 56 -18.76 -15.77 -15.27
CA VAL A 56 -19.38 -15.61 -13.94
C VAL A 56 -20.88 -15.86 -13.98
N GLU A 57 -21.56 -15.38 -15.02
CA GLU A 57 -23.00 -15.62 -15.20
C GLU A 57 -23.31 -17.10 -15.37
N LEU A 58 -22.53 -17.81 -16.20
CA LEU A 58 -22.65 -19.26 -16.36
C LEU A 58 -22.36 -20.00 -15.04
N LEU A 59 -21.34 -19.58 -14.30
CA LEU A 59 -20.96 -20.21 -13.04
C LEU A 59 -22.08 -20.05 -11.99
N ASN A 60 -22.70 -18.87 -11.92
CA ASN A 60 -23.81 -18.60 -11.00
C ASN A 60 -25.06 -19.42 -11.31
N GLN A 61 -25.33 -19.70 -12.60
CA GLN A 61 -26.42 -20.58 -13.02
C GLN A 61 -26.18 -22.04 -12.61
N ILE A 62 -24.92 -22.49 -12.63
CA ILE A 62 -24.55 -23.85 -12.19
C ILE A 62 -24.58 -23.97 -10.67
N ARG A 63 -24.06 -22.97 -9.95
CA ARG A 63 -23.87 -23.01 -8.49
C ARG A 63 -25.08 -22.50 -7.70
N THR A 64 -26.31 -22.74 -8.14
CA THR A 64 -27.51 -22.30 -7.42
C THR A 64 -27.61 -22.86 -6.00
N THR A 65 -27.21 -24.12 -5.78
CA THR A 65 -27.31 -24.83 -4.49
C THR A 65 -25.97 -24.96 -3.74
N LYS A 66 -24.84 -24.59 -4.37
CA LYS A 66 -23.47 -24.84 -3.85
C LYS A 66 -22.58 -23.61 -3.91
N ARG A 67 -23.15 -22.43 -3.65
CA ARG A 67 -22.47 -21.12 -3.77
C ARG A 67 -21.20 -20.96 -2.92
N LEU A 68 -21.04 -21.75 -1.86
CA LEU A 68 -19.92 -21.67 -0.92
C LEU A 68 -18.78 -22.64 -1.22
N GLU A 69 -18.94 -23.53 -2.21
CA GLU A 69 -17.86 -24.45 -2.58
C GLU A 69 -16.71 -23.68 -3.24
N GLN A 70 -15.49 -23.90 -2.75
CA GLN A 70 -14.26 -23.36 -3.34
C GLN A 70 -13.47 -24.46 -4.03
N ASN A 71 -13.23 -24.27 -5.32
CA ASN A 71 -12.41 -25.16 -6.14
C ASN A 71 -11.47 -24.37 -7.07
N ARG A 72 -10.83 -25.07 -8.02
CA ARG A 72 -9.90 -24.47 -8.98
C ARG A 72 -10.49 -23.29 -9.76
N VAL A 73 -11.78 -23.35 -10.11
CA VAL A 73 -12.47 -22.29 -10.87
C VAL A 73 -12.42 -20.99 -10.09
N ASP A 74 -12.65 -21.03 -8.79
CA ASP A 74 -12.61 -19.86 -7.90
C ASP A 74 -11.22 -19.24 -7.84
N THR A 75 -10.18 -20.08 -7.77
CA THR A 75 -8.79 -19.59 -7.76
C THR A 75 -8.43 -18.91 -9.08
N VAL A 76 -8.80 -19.51 -10.22
CA VAL A 76 -8.50 -18.91 -11.54
C VAL A 76 -9.37 -17.67 -11.79
N LEU A 77 -10.61 -17.67 -11.30
CA LEU A 77 -11.48 -16.50 -11.37
C LEU A 77 -10.94 -15.34 -10.54
N ASP A 78 -10.42 -15.62 -9.34
CA ASP A 78 -9.71 -14.62 -8.51
C ASP A 78 -8.47 -14.08 -9.24
N ASP A 79 -7.66 -14.96 -9.85
CA ASP A 79 -6.51 -14.54 -10.67
C ASP A 79 -6.94 -13.60 -11.81
N CYS A 80 -8.00 -13.93 -12.53
CA CYS A 80 -8.54 -13.11 -13.61
C CYS A 80 -9.00 -11.73 -13.11
N PHE A 81 -9.75 -11.67 -12.01
CA PHE A 81 -10.24 -10.41 -11.47
C PHE A 81 -9.14 -9.52 -10.90
N GLN A 82 -8.12 -10.10 -10.25
CA GLN A 82 -6.95 -9.34 -9.81
C GLN A 82 -6.18 -8.74 -11.01
N LEU A 83 -5.96 -9.53 -12.07
CA LEU A 83 -5.33 -9.04 -13.31
C LEU A 83 -6.16 -7.97 -14.01
N ILE A 84 -7.48 -8.17 -14.14
CA ILE A 84 -8.40 -7.16 -14.71
C ILE A 84 -8.34 -5.88 -13.90
N SER A 85 -8.41 -5.97 -12.58
CA SER A 85 -8.38 -4.80 -11.70
C SER A 85 -7.11 -3.98 -11.89
N LEU A 86 -5.95 -4.62 -11.92
CA LEU A 86 -4.69 -3.93 -12.20
C LEU A 86 -4.62 -3.39 -13.64
N ALA A 87 -5.20 -4.10 -14.62
CA ALA A 87 -5.25 -3.64 -16.00
C ALA A 87 -6.13 -2.39 -16.16
N TYR A 88 -7.27 -2.33 -15.44
CA TYR A 88 -8.13 -1.14 -15.38
C TYR A 88 -7.37 0.07 -14.81
N MET A 89 -6.53 -0.14 -13.79
CA MET A 89 -5.67 0.93 -13.26
C MET A 89 -4.64 1.38 -14.30
N THR A 90 -3.98 0.44 -15.00
CA THR A 90 -2.98 0.74 -16.05
C THR A 90 -3.55 1.53 -17.23
N ILE A 91 -4.82 1.31 -17.58
CA ILE A 91 -5.50 2.12 -18.61
C ILE A 91 -6.11 3.40 -18.04
N GLY A 92 -5.81 3.79 -16.80
CA GLY A 92 -6.26 5.04 -16.18
C GLY A 92 -7.69 5.03 -15.61
N LYS A 93 -8.36 3.88 -15.60
CA LYS A 93 -9.73 3.69 -15.10
C LYS A 93 -9.76 3.31 -13.61
N THR A 94 -8.88 3.92 -12.81
CA THR A 94 -8.65 3.61 -11.38
C THR A 94 -9.88 3.84 -10.48
N HIS A 95 -10.83 4.67 -10.92
CA HIS A 95 -12.03 5.02 -10.15
C HIS A 95 -13.29 4.22 -10.55
N GLU A 96 -13.12 3.14 -11.29
CA GLU A 96 -14.21 2.26 -11.73
C GLU A 96 -14.32 1.00 -10.85
N ALA A 97 -15.51 0.40 -10.77
CA ALA A 97 -15.74 -0.77 -9.91
C ALA A 97 -14.76 -1.94 -10.15
N PRO A 98 -14.43 -2.33 -11.41
CA PRO A 98 -13.46 -3.41 -11.64
C PRO A 98 -12.07 -3.11 -11.10
N ALA A 99 -11.63 -1.85 -11.08
CA ALA A 99 -10.31 -1.44 -10.61
C ALA A 99 -10.10 -1.68 -9.11
N VAL A 100 -11.18 -1.81 -8.33
CA VAL A 100 -11.14 -1.90 -6.87
C VAL A 100 -10.81 -3.31 -6.36
N TYR A 101 -10.89 -4.35 -7.19
CA TYR A 101 -10.77 -5.74 -6.75
C TYR A 101 -9.40 -6.09 -6.13
N ALA A 102 -8.31 -5.71 -6.79
CA ALA A 102 -6.94 -5.95 -6.32
C ALA A 102 -6.66 -5.19 -5.02
N PHE A 103 -7.23 -3.98 -4.89
CA PHE A 103 -7.20 -3.20 -3.66
C PHE A 103 -7.91 -3.94 -2.51
N ILE A 104 -9.17 -4.37 -2.68
CA ILE A 104 -9.93 -5.09 -1.63
C ILE A 104 -9.20 -6.37 -1.23
N SER A 105 -8.69 -7.12 -2.21
CA SER A 105 -7.97 -8.38 -1.95
C SER A 105 -6.69 -8.15 -1.14
N THR A 106 -5.95 -7.07 -1.44
CA THR A 106 -4.76 -6.66 -0.68
C THR A 106 -5.14 -6.16 0.73
N VAL A 107 -6.21 -5.39 0.86
CA VAL A 107 -6.72 -4.91 2.16
C VAL A 107 -7.14 -6.07 3.05
N LYS A 108 -7.83 -7.08 2.51
CA LYS A 108 -8.16 -8.30 3.26
C LYS A 108 -6.89 -8.93 3.85
N ARG A 109 -5.85 -9.16 3.02
CA ARG A 109 -4.58 -9.75 3.48
C ARG A 109 -3.90 -8.90 4.55
N LEU A 110 -3.92 -7.57 4.40
CA LEU A 110 -3.40 -6.68 5.43
C LEU A 110 -4.17 -6.80 6.75
N LEU A 111 -5.50 -6.76 6.71
CA LEU A 111 -6.34 -6.88 7.89
C LEU A 111 -6.14 -8.23 8.60
N ASP A 112 -6.09 -9.34 7.85
CA ASP A 112 -5.79 -10.66 8.38
C ASP A 112 -4.42 -10.68 9.09
N HIS A 113 -3.41 -10.02 8.51
CA HIS A 113 -2.09 -9.91 9.14
C HIS A 113 -2.04 -8.96 10.33
N LEU A 114 -2.84 -7.88 10.35
CA LEU A 114 -2.95 -7.00 11.51
C LEU A 114 -3.60 -7.74 12.67
N GLU A 115 -4.64 -8.52 12.38
CA GLU A 115 -5.30 -9.40 13.33
C GLU A 115 -4.31 -10.42 13.90
N GLU A 116 -3.61 -11.16 13.05
CA GLU A 116 -2.58 -12.13 13.46
C GLU A 116 -1.43 -11.48 14.25
N ALA A 117 -1.04 -10.25 13.89
CA ALA A 117 0.04 -9.55 14.57
C ALA A 117 -0.36 -9.14 15.99
N HIS A 118 -1.61 -8.75 16.23
CA HIS A 118 -2.07 -8.09 17.47
C HIS A 118 -1.29 -6.81 17.83
N PHE A 119 -0.60 -6.19 16.87
CA PHE A 119 0.04 -4.89 17.06
C PHE A 119 -0.07 -4.04 15.79
N TYR A 120 -0.73 -2.89 15.90
CA TYR A 120 -0.99 -1.97 14.79
C TYR A 120 -1.31 -0.59 15.35
N SER A 121 -1.03 0.48 14.62
CA SER A 121 -1.38 1.84 15.04
C SER A 121 -2.79 2.20 14.58
N SER A 122 -3.45 3.15 15.25
CA SER A 122 -4.77 3.63 14.80
C SER A 122 -4.71 4.25 13.40
N LYS A 123 -3.58 4.89 13.07
CA LYS A 123 -3.33 5.47 11.74
C LYS A 123 -3.35 4.43 10.61
N ASP A 124 -2.93 3.19 10.91
CA ASP A 124 -3.00 2.10 9.92
C ASP A 124 -4.47 1.80 9.58
N LEU A 125 -5.33 1.74 10.60
CA LEU A 125 -6.77 1.49 10.46
C LEU A 125 -7.49 2.66 9.78
N ASP A 126 -7.18 3.90 10.18
CA ASP A 126 -7.76 5.11 9.60
C ASP A 126 -7.49 5.20 8.08
N SER A 127 -6.25 4.87 7.68
CA SER A 127 -5.85 4.83 6.28
C SER A 127 -6.69 3.81 5.49
N ILE A 128 -6.76 2.57 5.99
CA ILE A 128 -7.53 1.49 5.36
C ILE A 128 -9.02 1.85 5.28
N GLY A 129 -9.61 2.32 6.39
CA GLY A 129 -11.02 2.70 6.46
C GLY A 129 -11.38 3.84 5.51
N THR A 130 -10.51 4.85 5.37
CA THR A 130 -10.71 5.94 4.41
C THR A 130 -10.71 5.42 2.97
N GLN A 131 -9.80 4.53 2.64
CA GLN A 131 -9.71 3.97 1.29
C GLN A 131 -10.87 2.99 0.99
N LEU A 132 -11.32 2.20 1.97
CA LEU A 132 -12.53 1.38 1.84
C LEU A 132 -13.79 2.21 1.56
N LYS A 133 -13.93 3.38 2.19
CA LYS A 133 -15.04 4.32 1.90
C LYS A 133 -14.99 4.86 0.46
N LYS A 134 -13.79 5.17 -0.05
CA LYS A 134 -13.61 5.58 -1.46
C LYS A 134 -13.96 4.43 -2.41
N ALA A 135 -13.43 3.23 -2.15
CA ALA A 135 -13.75 2.01 -2.89
C ALA A 135 -15.26 1.76 -2.98
N LYS A 136 -15.98 1.89 -1.86
CA LYS A 136 -17.44 1.82 -1.81
C LYS A 136 -18.11 2.84 -2.73
N THR A 137 -17.62 4.08 -2.73
CA THR A 137 -18.14 5.14 -3.60
C THR A 137 -17.97 4.80 -5.09
N TYR A 138 -16.86 4.17 -5.49
CA TYR A 138 -16.64 3.73 -6.86
C TYR A 138 -17.57 2.58 -7.27
N ILE A 139 -17.81 1.62 -6.36
CA ILE A 139 -18.76 0.52 -6.57
C ILE A 139 -20.19 1.08 -6.71
N ASP A 140 -20.59 2.01 -5.83
CA ASP A 140 -21.93 2.62 -5.86
C ASP A 140 -22.19 3.39 -7.17
N LYS A 141 -21.19 4.14 -7.66
CA LYS A 141 -21.26 4.81 -8.97
C LYS A 141 -21.32 3.85 -10.15
N GLY A 142 -20.79 2.63 -9.98
CA GLY A 142 -20.74 1.60 -11.02
C GLY A 142 -22.03 0.80 -11.21
N LYS A 143 -23.08 1.04 -10.41
CA LYS A 143 -24.33 0.24 -10.42
C LYS A 143 -25.06 0.21 -11.76
N GLU A 144 -24.95 1.26 -12.55
CA GLU A 144 -25.60 1.35 -13.87
C GLU A 144 -24.68 0.88 -15.01
N SER A 145 -23.36 0.81 -14.78
CA SER A 145 -22.35 0.59 -15.82
C SER A 145 -21.75 -0.81 -15.83
N TYR A 146 -21.80 -1.55 -14.73
CA TYR A 146 -21.18 -2.87 -14.61
C TYR A 146 -22.18 -3.96 -14.21
N SER A 147 -21.80 -5.22 -14.49
CA SER A 147 -22.63 -6.38 -14.19
C SER A 147 -22.97 -6.46 -12.70
N PRO A 148 -24.24 -6.70 -12.33
CA PRO A 148 -24.66 -6.89 -10.94
C PRO A 148 -23.87 -7.99 -10.22
N HIS A 149 -23.43 -9.01 -10.96
CA HIS A 149 -22.66 -10.13 -10.42
C HIS A 149 -21.28 -9.70 -9.90
N LEU A 150 -20.59 -8.78 -10.61
CA LEU A 150 -19.34 -8.21 -10.13
C LEU A 150 -19.60 -7.37 -8.88
N LEU A 151 -20.62 -6.52 -8.90
CA LEU A 151 -20.90 -5.59 -7.81
C LEU A 151 -21.24 -6.34 -6.53
N THR A 152 -22.07 -7.38 -6.61
CA THR A 152 -22.37 -8.26 -5.46
C THR A 152 -21.10 -8.92 -4.91
N LEU A 153 -20.18 -9.37 -5.77
CA LEU A 153 -18.90 -9.94 -5.35
C LEU A 153 -18.01 -8.92 -4.62
N LEU A 154 -17.90 -7.71 -5.16
CA LEU A 154 -17.11 -6.63 -4.55
C LEU A 154 -17.71 -6.19 -3.21
N GLU A 155 -19.03 -6.04 -3.13
CA GLU A 155 -19.75 -5.69 -1.90
C GLU A 155 -19.54 -6.74 -0.81
N ALA A 156 -19.67 -8.04 -1.13
CA ALA A 156 -19.45 -9.12 -0.17
C ALA A 156 -18.00 -9.14 0.36
N ARG A 157 -17.00 -8.97 -0.52
CA ARG A 157 -15.59 -8.90 -0.11
C ARG A 157 -15.30 -7.66 0.74
N MET A 158 -15.90 -6.53 0.38
CA MET A 158 -15.76 -5.28 1.13
C MET A 158 -16.40 -5.38 2.52
N GLU A 159 -17.54 -6.05 2.64
CA GLU A 159 -18.19 -6.32 3.93
C GLU A 159 -17.30 -7.14 4.86
N VAL A 160 -16.61 -8.16 4.35
CA VAL A 160 -15.62 -8.94 5.13
C VAL A 160 -14.49 -8.05 5.64
N CYS A 161 -13.96 -7.16 4.78
CA CYS A 161 -12.92 -6.22 5.18
C CYS A 161 -13.43 -5.25 6.25
N GLN A 162 -14.64 -4.71 6.06
CA GLN A 162 -15.26 -3.75 6.99
C GLN A 162 -15.50 -4.37 8.37
N LYS A 163 -16.04 -5.60 8.45
CA LYS A 163 -16.23 -6.33 9.71
C LYS A 163 -14.90 -6.61 10.42
N THR A 164 -13.87 -6.95 9.66
CA THR A 164 -12.53 -7.18 10.23
C THR A 164 -11.94 -5.88 10.77
N LEU A 165 -12.06 -4.79 10.01
CA LEU A 165 -11.63 -3.46 10.45
C LEU A 165 -12.33 -3.03 11.76
N GLU A 166 -13.66 -3.14 11.82
CA GLU A 166 -14.46 -2.79 13.01
C GLU A 166 -14.02 -3.58 14.25
N ARG A 167 -13.69 -4.86 14.06
CA ARG A 167 -13.17 -5.71 15.15
C ARG A 167 -11.78 -5.27 15.61
N LEU A 168 -10.89 -4.87 14.69
CA LEU A 168 -9.56 -4.35 15.04
C LEU A 168 -9.64 -2.98 15.73
N GLU A 169 -10.58 -2.13 15.31
CA GLU A 169 -10.89 -0.84 15.96
C GLU A 169 -11.44 -1.07 17.38
N LEU A 170 -12.37 -2.01 17.53
CA LEU A 170 -12.93 -2.38 18.83
C LEU A 170 -11.86 -2.90 19.79
N ALA A 171 -10.90 -3.69 19.31
CA ALA A 171 -9.78 -4.18 20.11
C ALA A 171 -8.87 -3.05 20.65
N GLN A 172 -8.91 -1.85 20.07
CA GLN A 172 -8.19 -0.66 20.54
C GLN A 172 -9.09 0.37 21.25
N SER A 173 -10.40 0.10 21.38
CA SER A 173 -11.36 1.04 21.97
C SER A 173 -11.10 1.32 23.45
N SER A 174 -10.43 0.40 24.16
CA SER A 174 -10.08 0.53 25.57
C SER A 174 -8.88 1.47 25.81
N LEU A 175 -8.11 1.83 24.76
CA LEU A 175 -6.95 2.71 24.87
C LEU A 175 -7.38 4.16 25.08
N THR A 176 -7.09 4.69 26.28
CA THR A 176 -7.28 6.10 26.64
C THR A 176 -6.34 7.02 25.86
N ASP A 177 -6.67 8.31 25.80
CA ASP A 177 -5.87 9.33 25.11
C ASP A 177 -4.43 9.44 25.66
N ASP A 178 -4.23 9.13 26.95
CA ASP A 178 -2.91 9.12 27.58
C ASP A 178 -2.07 7.87 27.25
N LEU A 179 -2.73 6.74 27.02
CA LEU A 179 -2.07 5.45 26.75
C LEU A 179 -1.84 5.20 25.26
N ARG A 180 -2.67 5.78 24.39
CA ARG A 180 -2.57 5.64 22.93
C ARG A 180 -1.20 6.06 22.38
N PRO A 181 -0.62 7.22 22.74
CA PRO A 181 0.73 7.59 22.28
C PRO A 181 1.81 6.60 22.73
N LYS A 182 1.68 6.03 23.94
CA LYS A 182 2.63 5.05 24.48
C LYS A 182 2.53 3.72 23.73
N TYR A 183 1.32 3.26 23.45
CA TYR A 183 1.07 2.08 22.62
C TYR A 183 1.61 2.26 21.19
N ASP A 184 1.31 3.39 20.53
CA ASP A 184 1.82 3.71 19.20
C ASP A 184 3.35 3.75 19.16
N LYS A 185 3.99 4.26 20.22
CA LYS A 185 5.45 4.26 20.36
C LYS A 185 6.00 2.84 20.45
N LEU A 186 5.36 1.93 21.19
CA LEU A 186 5.75 0.51 21.25
C LEU A 186 5.58 -0.20 19.90
N VAL A 187 4.51 0.09 19.15
CA VAL A 187 4.31 -0.44 17.79
C VAL A 187 5.44 0.06 16.87
N SER A 188 5.77 1.35 16.96
CA SER A 188 6.84 1.97 16.18
C SER A 188 8.20 1.34 16.47
N ILE A 189 8.59 1.21 17.74
CA ILE A 189 9.85 0.56 18.15
C ILE A 189 9.92 -0.87 17.59
N LEU A 190 8.85 -1.67 17.74
CA LEU A 190 8.83 -3.05 17.28
C LEU A 190 9.05 -3.16 15.76
N ARG A 191 8.36 -2.30 14.99
CA ARG A 191 8.50 -2.23 13.52
C ARG A 191 9.91 -1.80 13.10
N SER A 192 10.50 -0.83 13.80
CA SER A 192 11.87 -0.35 13.52
C SER A 192 12.92 -1.42 13.84
N LEU A 193 12.80 -2.12 14.98
CA LEU A 193 13.67 -3.24 15.34
C LEU A 193 13.59 -4.37 14.30
N ALA A 194 12.39 -4.70 13.83
CA ALA A 194 12.21 -5.67 12.75
C ALA A 194 12.87 -5.22 11.44
N GLY A 195 12.78 -3.93 11.10
CA GLY A 195 13.52 -3.34 9.97
C GLY A 195 15.04 -3.45 10.12
N CYS A 196 15.58 -3.10 11.29
CA CYS A 196 17.01 -3.21 11.61
C CYS A 196 17.54 -4.64 11.41
N ASN A 197 16.76 -5.64 11.82
CA ASN A 197 17.13 -7.06 11.71
C ASN A 197 17.27 -7.55 10.24
N THR A 198 16.72 -6.82 9.27
CA THR A 198 16.75 -7.19 7.85
C THR A 198 17.70 -6.35 7.01
N ARG A 199 18.50 -5.47 7.63
CA ARG A 199 19.54 -4.72 6.94
C ARG A 199 20.73 -5.61 6.60
N SER A 200 21.48 -5.25 5.55
CA SER A 200 22.70 -5.96 5.15
C SER A 200 23.76 -6.00 6.25
N THR A 201 23.83 -4.93 7.05
CA THR A 201 24.70 -4.82 8.22
C THR A 201 23.83 -4.50 9.44
N PHE A 202 23.98 -5.26 10.52
CA PHE A 202 23.20 -5.08 11.73
C PHE A 202 23.56 -3.75 12.44
N PRO A 203 22.60 -2.82 12.62
CA PRO A 203 22.89 -1.49 13.13
C PRO A 203 22.90 -1.46 14.67
N HIS A 204 24.04 -1.82 15.27
CA HIS A 204 24.18 -1.92 16.73
C HIS A 204 23.77 -0.64 17.48
N ALA A 205 24.27 0.53 17.06
CA ALA A 205 24.00 1.80 17.73
C ALA A 205 22.49 2.16 17.74
N GLU A 206 21.82 2.03 16.59
CA GLU A 206 20.39 2.31 16.47
C GLU A 206 19.53 1.34 17.31
N VAL A 207 19.92 0.06 17.38
CA VAL A 207 19.24 -0.92 18.23
C VAL A 207 19.47 -0.61 19.72
N ASP A 208 20.63 -0.08 20.10
CA ASP A 208 20.90 0.38 21.46
C ASP A 208 20.10 1.64 21.82
N GLU A 209 19.93 2.57 20.88
CA GLU A 209 19.04 3.73 21.05
C GLU A 209 17.59 3.30 21.28
N TYR A 210 17.10 2.31 20.53
CA TYR A 210 15.76 1.75 20.76
C TYR A 210 15.64 1.04 22.11
N LEU A 211 16.71 0.41 22.62
CA LEU A 211 16.72 -0.16 23.96
C LEU A 211 16.59 0.92 25.04
N VAL A 212 17.23 2.08 24.87
CA VAL A 212 17.11 3.21 25.79
C VAL A 212 15.67 3.72 25.79
N GLN A 213 15.12 4.01 24.61
CA GLN A 213 13.73 4.47 24.47
C GLN A 213 12.72 3.47 25.06
N LEU A 214 12.94 2.16 24.86
CA LEU A 214 12.06 1.11 25.38
C LEU A 214 12.10 1.04 26.91
N LYS A 215 13.27 1.29 27.52
CA LYS A 215 13.40 1.35 28.99
C LYS A 215 12.73 2.59 29.56
N GLU A 216 12.93 3.75 28.95
CA GLU A 216 12.25 4.99 29.35
C GLU A 216 10.73 4.82 29.30
N LEU A 217 10.22 4.28 28.19
CA LEU A 217 8.80 4.01 28.04
C LEU A 217 8.27 2.98 29.04
N ALA A 218 9.08 1.98 29.40
CA ALA A 218 8.72 1.02 30.46
C ALA A 218 8.59 1.70 31.83
N GLU A 219 9.43 2.69 32.15
CA GLU A 219 9.31 3.48 33.38
C GLU A 219 8.06 4.37 33.38
N GLU A 220 7.76 5.02 32.26
CA GLU A 220 6.54 5.84 32.08
C GLU A 220 5.24 5.04 32.20
N LEU A 221 5.29 3.73 31.95
CA LEU A 221 4.14 2.83 32.03
C LEU A 221 3.88 2.29 33.45
N LYS A 222 4.88 2.33 34.35
CA LYS A 222 4.72 1.85 35.75
C LYS A 222 3.61 2.53 36.54
N PRO A 223 3.38 3.86 36.46
CA PRO A 223 2.29 4.51 37.17
C PRO A 223 0.90 4.00 36.78
N TYR A 224 0.77 3.43 35.58
CA TYR A 224 -0.47 2.81 35.09
C TYR A 224 -0.59 1.33 35.50
N GLY A 225 0.31 0.84 36.36
CA GLY A 225 0.38 -0.56 36.78
C GLY A 225 0.82 -1.52 35.66
N ILE A 226 1.38 -1.00 34.56
CA ILE A 226 1.85 -1.75 33.40
C ILE A 226 3.32 -2.09 33.62
N HIS A 227 3.63 -3.39 33.69
CA HIS A 227 5.00 -3.85 33.94
C HIS A 227 5.51 -4.76 32.82
N ALA A 228 6.76 -4.53 32.41
CA ALA A 228 7.43 -5.40 31.42
C ALA A 228 7.65 -6.83 31.96
N PHE A 229 7.86 -6.99 33.28
CA PHE A 229 8.16 -8.26 33.93
C PHE A 229 7.46 -8.35 35.30
N GLU A 230 6.88 -9.50 35.63
CA GLU A 230 6.25 -9.76 36.93
C GLU A 230 7.25 -10.27 38.00
N SER A 231 8.31 -10.97 37.59
CA SER A 231 9.25 -11.64 38.50
C SER A 231 10.58 -10.89 38.70
N THR A 232 11.18 -11.02 39.88
CA THR A 232 12.51 -10.47 40.25
C THR A 232 13.68 -11.42 39.94
N GLY A 233 13.49 -12.43 39.08
CA GLY A 233 14.50 -13.44 38.72
C GLY A 233 15.66 -12.96 37.82
N THR A 234 16.54 -13.89 37.43
CA THR A 234 17.69 -13.62 36.56
C THR A 234 17.23 -13.22 35.14
N LYS A 235 18.14 -12.67 34.31
CA LYS A 235 17.80 -12.25 32.94
C LYS A 235 17.31 -13.42 32.07
N GLU A 236 17.82 -14.62 32.31
CA GLU A 236 17.45 -15.83 31.57
C GLU A 236 16.08 -16.36 32.01
N ASP A 237 15.79 -16.36 33.31
CA ASP A 237 14.46 -16.75 33.83
C ASP A 237 13.36 -15.84 33.27
N LYS A 238 13.63 -14.53 33.24
CA LYS A 238 12.71 -13.52 32.67
C LYS A 238 12.46 -13.72 31.19
N LEU A 239 13.45 -14.23 30.44
CA LEU A 239 13.35 -14.44 28.99
C LEU A 239 12.66 -15.77 28.64
N ALA A 240 12.88 -16.81 29.45
CA ALA A 240 12.22 -18.10 29.33
C ALA A 240 10.71 -17.97 29.62
N GLU A 241 10.35 -17.35 30.75
CA GLU A 241 8.95 -17.05 31.11
C GLU A 241 8.27 -16.21 30.01
N MET A 242 9.01 -15.28 29.40
CA MET A 242 8.56 -14.43 28.30
C MET A 242 8.15 -15.21 27.06
N THR A 243 8.96 -16.21 26.69
CA THR A 243 8.79 -16.97 25.46
C THR A 243 7.60 -17.91 25.59
N GLU A 244 7.44 -18.52 26.77
CA GLU A 244 6.33 -19.39 27.11
C GLU A 244 4.98 -18.63 27.15
N LYS A 245 4.90 -17.50 27.88
CA LYS A 245 3.67 -16.67 27.93
C LYS A 245 3.29 -16.11 26.55
N LEU A 246 4.25 -15.81 25.69
CA LEU A 246 3.99 -15.34 24.32
C LEU A 246 3.54 -16.43 23.36
N GLN A 247 4.03 -17.67 23.51
CA GLN A 247 3.53 -18.81 22.73
C GLN A 247 2.08 -19.13 23.11
N ILE A 248 1.72 -19.01 24.39
CA ILE A 248 0.37 -19.30 24.88
C ILE A 248 -0.65 -18.27 24.37
N SER A 249 -0.35 -16.95 24.44
CA SER A 249 -1.30 -15.91 23.99
C SER A 249 -1.56 -15.91 22.47
N MET A 250 -0.70 -16.54 21.66
CA MET A 250 -0.92 -16.70 20.22
C MET A 250 -1.92 -17.81 19.86
N SER A 251 -2.39 -18.61 20.83
CA SER A 251 -3.16 -19.83 20.57
C SER A 251 -4.64 -19.79 21.00
N ARG A 252 -5.12 -18.70 21.60
CA ARG A 252 -6.53 -18.56 22.04
C ARG A 252 -7.09 -17.16 21.76
N PRO A 253 -8.29 -17.03 21.16
CA PRO A 253 -8.99 -15.75 21.09
C PRO A 253 -9.64 -15.46 22.45
N GLU A 254 -9.05 -14.53 23.18
CA GLU A 254 -9.56 -14.02 24.47
C GLU A 254 -10.56 -12.86 24.26
N PRO A 255 -11.38 -12.51 25.28
CA PRO A 255 -12.22 -11.30 25.25
C PRO A 255 -11.38 -10.04 24.96
N VAL A 256 -12.03 -8.95 24.57
CA VAL A 256 -11.37 -7.66 24.27
C VAL A 256 -10.35 -7.35 25.37
N PRO A 257 -9.03 -7.32 25.07
CA PRO A 257 -8.02 -7.17 26.11
C PRO A 257 -8.22 -5.84 26.82
N GLU A 258 -8.11 -5.84 28.15
CA GLU A 258 -8.00 -4.59 28.88
C GLU A 258 -6.80 -3.81 28.34
N ALA A 259 -6.91 -2.48 28.24
CA ALA A 259 -5.85 -1.63 27.70
C ALA A 259 -4.48 -1.90 28.36
N LYS A 260 -4.51 -2.23 29.66
CA LYS A 260 -3.35 -2.67 30.43
C LYS A 260 -2.69 -3.91 29.81
N GLU A 261 -3.42 -5.00 29.64
CA GLU A 261 -2.92 -6.27 29.13
C GLU A 261 -2.39 -6.15 27.70
N LEU A 262 -3.07 -5.37 26.86
CA LEU A 262 -2.65 -5.08 25.50
C LEU A 262 -1.24 -4.44 25.47
N ILE A 263 -1.04 -3.41 26.31
CA ILE A 263 0.24 -2.68 26.38
C ILE A 263 1.32 -3.54 27.05
N GLU A 264 1.00 -4.26 28.13
CA GLU A 264 1.95 -5.18 28.78
C GLU A 264 2.46 -6.25 27.81
N THR A 265 1.55 -6.85 27.05
CA THR A 265 1.89 -7.86 26.04
C THR A 265 2.79 -7.27 24.96
N LEU A 266 2.48 -6.07 24.45
CA LEU A 266 3.29 -5.42 23.43
C LEU A 266 4.67 -4.98 23.96
N LEU A 267 4.74 -4.49 25.20
CA LEU A 267 5.98 -4.14 25.87
C LEU A 267 6.89 -5.36 26.03
N ARG A 268 6.32 -6.50 26.45
CA ARG A 268 7.03 -7.79 26.50
C ARG A 268 7.52 -8.19 25.11
N ARG A 269 6.67 -8.13 24.09
CA ARG A 269 7.08 -8.48 22.70
C ARG A 269 8.29 -7.69 22.23
N ASN A 270 8.35 -6.40 22.54
CA ASN A 270 9.48 -5.52 22.21
C ASN A 270 10.78 -5.98 22.89
N PHE A 271 10.77 -6.24 24.19
CA PHE A 271 11.97 -6.69 24.90
C PHE A 271 12.46 -8.07 24.44
N VAL A 272 11.57 -9.04 24.19
CA VAL A 272 11.95 -10.35 23.61
C VAL A 272 12.62 -10.14 22.27
N TRP A 273 11.96 -9.36 21.40
CA TRP A 273 12.43 -9.17 20.05
C TRP A 273 13.79 -8.50 20.02
N LEU A 274 13.99 -7.46 20.83
CA LEU A 274 15.26 -6.75 20.94
C LEU A 274 16.40 -7.68 21.36
N ASN A 275 16.16 -8.54 22.36
CA ASN A 275 17.17 -9.50 22.81
C ASN A 275 17.51 -10.52 21.71
N LEU A 276 16.49 -11.09 21.06
CA LEU A 276 16.69 -12.06 19.98
C LEU A 276 17.47 -11.47 18.80
N ILE A 277 17.13 -10.26 18.34
CA ILE A 277 17.85 -9.66 17.21
C ILE A 277 19.30 -9.30 17.57
N LYS A 278 19.60 -8.95 18.82
CA LYS A 278 20.97 -8.69 19.28
C LYS A 278 21.83 -9.95 19.32
N GLU A 279 21.22 -11.08 19.67
CA GLU A 279 21.88 -12.39 19.65
C GLU A 279 22.11 -12.89 18.22
N LYS A 280 21.06 -12.86 17.40
CA LYS A 280 21.09 -13.45 16.04
C LYS A 280 21.68 -12.54 14.98
N GLN A 281 21.57 -11.22 15.13
CA GLN A 281 22.17 -10.20 14.25
C GLN A 281 21.86 -10.40 12.76
N GLY A 282 20.59 -10.69 12.43
CA GLY A 282 20.14 -10.94 11.06
C GLY A 282 20.48 -12.33 10.50
N ARG A 283 21.14 -13.21 11.27
CA ARG A 283 21.47 -14.57 10.83
C ARG A 283 20.25 -15.47 10.91
N ILE A 284 19.79 -15.94 9.76
CA ILE A 284 18.64 -16.83 9.61
C ILE A 284 19.13 -18.28 9.52
N ALA A 285 18.44 -19.19 10.20
CA ALA A 285 18.73 -20.62 10.09
C ALA A 285 18.71 -21.09 8.62
N PRO A 286 19.65 -21.95 8.19
CA PRO A 286 19.76 -22.40 6.80
C PRO A 286 18.45 -22.97 6.22
N ALA A 287 17.66 -23.64 7.05
CA ALA A 287 16.36 -24.22 6.68
C ALA A 287 15.34 -23.19 6.16
N PHE A 288 15.44 -21.92 6.56
CA PHE A 288 14.52 -20.85 6.20
C PHE A 288 15.15 -19.80 5.27
N LYS A 289 16.43 -19.99 4.90
CA LYS A 289 17.21 -19.01 4.13
C LYS A 289 16.59 -18.71 2.76
N ASP A 290 16.11 -19.74 2.06
CA ASP A 290 15.49 -19.58 0.74
C ASP A 290 14.22 -18.74 0.79
N ILE A 291 13.37 -18.95 1.79
CA ILE A 291 12.13 -18.16 1.98
C ILE A 291 12.49 -16.72 2.34
N TYR A 292 13.44 -16.55 3.25
CA TYR A 292 13.94 -15.23 3.65
C TYR A 292 14.48 -14.44 2.45
N ASP A 293 15.35 -15.04 1.64
CA ASP A 293 15.97 -14.36 0.49
C ASP A 293 14.94 -13.97 -0.57
N LYS A 294 13.92 -14.82 -0.79
CA LYS A 294 12.77 -14.50 -1.67
C LYS A 294 11.99 -13.31 -1.15
N LEU A 295 11.58 -13.34 0.13
CA LEU A 295 10.81 -12.25 0.74
C LEU A 295 11.60 -10.94 0.80
N LEU A 296 12.89 -11.00 1.18
CA LEU A 296 13.77 -9.84 1.20
C LEU A 296 13.93 -9.25 -0.20
N GLY A 297 14.13 -10.10 -1.22
CA GLY A 297 14.20 -9.68 -2.62
C GLY A 297 12.93 -9.01 -3.12
N ILE A 298 11.75 -9.54 -2.79
CA ILE A 298 10.45 -8.93 -3.11
C ILE A 298 10.33 -7.57 -2.42
N ARG A 299 10.56 -7.51 -1.10
CA ARG A 299 10.49 -6.27 -0.32
C ARG A 299 11.38 -5.18 -0.91
N ASN A 300 12.64 -5.49 -1.20
CA ASN A 300 13.60 -4.52 -1.72
C ASN A 300 13.21 -3.99 -3.11
N LYS A 301 12.65 -4.85 -3.98
CA LYS A 301 12.13 -4.43 -5.29
C LYS A 301 10.93 -3.50 -5.15
N LEU A 302 9.96 -3.86 -4.30
CA LEU A 302 8.78 -3.04 -4.04
C LEU A 302 9.14 -1.69 -3.40
N GLU A 303 10.09 -1.69 -2.45
CA GLU A 303 10.57 -0.47 -1.80
C GLU A 303 11.26 0.46 -2.81
N LYS A 304 12.10 -0.10 -3.69
CA LYS A 304 12.69 0.67 -4.80
C LYS A 304 11.61 1.28 -5.69
N LEU A 305 10.61 0.50 -6.10
CA LEU A 305 9.49 0.99 -6.91
C LEU A 305 8.75 2.15 -6.23
N SER A 306 8.46 2.01 -4.93
CA SER A 306 7.78 3.02 -4.12
C SER A 306 8.59 4.31 -3.96
N LEU A 307 9.92 4.22 -3.86
CA LEU A 307 10.79 5.39 -3.72
C LEU A 307 11.01 6.12 -5.05
N THR A 308 11.21 5.37 -6.13
CA THR A 308 11.55 5.97 -7.44
C THR A 308 10.34 6.43 -8.24
N GLN A 309 9.10 6.14 -7.77
CA GLN A 309 7.86 6.29 -8.57
C GLN A 309 8.14 5.82 -9.99
N ALA A 310 8.53 4.54 -10.12
CA ALA A 310 9.18 4.06 -11.33
C ALA A 310 8.32 4.40 -12.54
N TRP A 311 8.86 5.25 -13.42
CA TRP A 311 8.19 5.89 -14.56
C TRP A 311 7.68 4.87 -15.60
N SER A 312 8.00 3.59 -15.41
CA SER A 312 7.69 2.46 -16.28
C SER A 312 6.91 1.33 -15.58
N LEU A 313 6.54 1.51 -14.30
CA LEU A 313 5.73 0.53 -13.60
C LEU A 313 4.33 0.52 -14.20
N ARG A 314 3.89 -0.63 -14.71
CA ARG A 314 2.47 -0.88 -14.90
C ARG A 314 1.92 -1.46 -13.61
N GLU A 315 0.74 -1.07 -13.20
CA GLU A 315 0.07 -1.65 -12.03
C GLU A 315 -0.05 -3.17 -12.16
N THR A 316 -0.24 -3.66 -13.38
CA THR A 316 -0.21 -5.11 -13.68
C THR A 316 1.06 -5.82 -13.25
N ASP A 317 2.21 -5.14 -13.10
CA ASP A 317 3.44 -5.75 -12.56
C ASP A 317 3.30 -6.18 -11.10
N LEU A 318 2.43 -5.52 -10.33
CA LEU A 318 2.16 -5.86 -8.93
C LEU A 318 1.60 -7.27 -8.78
N TRP A 319 0.91 -7.78 -9.80
CA TRP A 319 0.36 -9.14 -9.86
C TRP A 319 1.39 -10.20 -9.51
N ASN A 320 2.60 -10.11 -10.11
CA ASN A 320 3.64 -11.10 -9.90
C ASN A 320 4.14 -11.09 -8.45
N TYR A 321 4.18 -9.93 -7.81
CA TYR A 321 4.59 -9.80 -6.42
C TYR A 321 3.50 -10.33 -5.49
N GLN A 322 2.25 -9.92 -5.69
CA GLN A 322 1.09 -10.44 -4.95
C GLN A 322 1.05 -11.96 -5.00
N ARG A 323 1.15 -12.56 -6.20
CA ARG A 323 1.08 -14.02 -6.33
C ARG A 323 2.23 -14.74 -5.64
N GLN A 324 3.43 -14.17 -5.65
CA GLN A 324 4.56 -14.74 -4.92
C GLN A 324 4.37 -14.65 -3.40
N LEU A 325 3.85 -13.53 -2.90
CA LEU A 325 3.54 -13.35 -1.49
C LEU A 325 2.43 -14.31 -1.04
N ASP A 326 1.33 -14.40 -1.80
CA ASP A 326 0.21 -15.29 -1.51
C ASP A 326 0.66 -16.75 -1.45
N ARG A 327 1.55 -17.20 -2.35
CA ARG A 327 2.10 -18.56 -2.30
C ARG A 327 2.93 -18.82 -1.05
N ILE A 328 3.72 -17.84 -0.61
CA ILE A 328 4.53 -17.96 0.61
C ILE A 328 3.62 -17.96 1.84
N ASP A 329 2.58 -17.13 1.84
CA ASP A 329 1.60 -17.02 2.90
C ASP A 329 0.74 -18.29 3.04
N GLU A 330 0.23 -18.80 1.91
CA GLU A 330 -0.58 -20.03 1.82
C GLU A 330 0.21 -21.31 2.14
N ALA A 331 1.55 -21.27 2.07
CA ALA A 331 2.39 -22.42 2.43
C ALA A 331 2.58 -22.58 3.95
N ARG A 332 2.13 -21.62 4.77
CA ARG A 332 2.19 -21.70 6.22
C ARG A 332 1.19 -22.72 6.76
N VAL A 333 1.53 -23.39 7.85
CA VAL A 333 0.65 -24.34 8.55
C VAL A 333 0.39 -23.82 9.94
N ASP A 334 -0.89 -23.62 10.28
CA ASP A 334 -1.34 -23.04 11.56
C ASP A 334 -0.60 -21.74 11.92
N GLY A 335 -0.39 -20.89 10.90
CA GLY A 335 0.32 -19.61 11.01
C GLY A 335 1.85 -19.72 10.98
N ASN A 336 2.44 -20.91 11.06
CA ASN A 336 3.89 -21.11 11.14
C ASN A 336 4.53 -21.40 9.78
N PHE A 337 5.74 -20.87 9.57
CA PHE A 337 6.60 -21.29 8.48
C PHE A 337 7.19 -22.67 8.80
N ILE A 338 7.17 -23.57 7.82
CA ILE A 338 7.62 -24.96 7.98
C ILE A 338 8.87 -25.20 7.14
N ASP A 339 9.85 -25.93 7.69
CA ASP A 339 11.04 -26.35 6.96
C ASP A 339 10.79 -27.57 6.05
N ALA A 340 11.81 -27.98 5.29
CA ALA A 340 11.71 -29.15 4.40
C ALA A 340 11.43 -30.48 5.14
N ALA A 341 11.64 -30.54 6.46
CA ALA A 341 11.37 -31.71 7.29
C ALA A 341 10.00 -31.65 7.98
N GLY A 342 9.18 -30.63 7.71
CA GLY A 342 7.86 -30.48 8.34
C GLY A 342 7.88 -29.81 9.71
N ARG A 343 9.01 -29.20 10.13
CA ARG A 343 9.15 -28.59 11.46
C ARG A 343 8.84 -27.09 11.42
N PRO A 344 8.13 -26.55 12.42
CA PRO A 344 7.86 -25.12 12.49
C PRO A 344 9.14 -24.32 12.77
N SER A 345 9.19 -23.10 12.25
CA SER A 345 10.25 -22.16 12.54
C SER A 345 10.23 -21.72 14.00
N GLU A 346 11.42 -21.50 14.55
CA GLU A 346 11.57 -20.84 15.84
C GLU A 346 11.03 -19.40 15.79
N LEU A 347 10.79 -18.82 16.97
CA LEU A 347 10.20 -17.49 17.11
C LEU A 347 10.95 -16.40 16.32
N TYR A 348 12.28 -16.51 16.24
CA TYR A 348 13.11 -15.53 15.57
C TYR A 348 12.88 -15.51 14.04
N GLU A 349 12.97 -16.67 13.40
CA GLU A 349 12.71 -16.86 11.98
C GLU A 349 11.25 -16.52 11.65
N GLN A 350 10.31 -17.03 12.44
CA GLN A 350 8.87 -16.78 12.28
C GLN A 350 8.58 -15.27 12.21
N ARG A 351 9.06 -14.50 13.19
CA ARG A 351 8.85 -13.04 13.25
C ARG A 351 9.56 -12.30 12.11
N THR A 352 10.76 -12.73 11.74
CA THR A 352 11.51 -12.09 10.64
C THR A 352 10.81 -12.28 9.30
N LEU A 353 10.36 -13.50 9.00
CA LEU A 353 9.66 -13.83 7.76
C LEU A 353 8.30 -13.13 7.70
N LEU A 354 7.53 -13.14 8.80
CA LEU A 354 6.27 -12.42 8.89
C LEU A 354 6.45 -10.91 8.69
N TYR A 355 7.51 -10.31 9.26
CA TYR A 355 7.81 -8.90 9.02
C TYR A 355 8.01 -8.60 7.54
N LEU A 356 8.83 -9.38 6.83
CA LEU A 356 9.08 -9.17 5.41
C LEU A 356 7.81 -9.38 4.57
N LEU A 357 7.01 -10.39 4.88
CA LEU A 357 5.73 -10.67 4.22
C LEU A 357 4.75 -9.48 4.38
N ARG A 358 4.53 -9.05 5.62
CA ARG A 358 3.63 -7.93 5.96
C ARG A 358 4.11 -6.61 5.35
N LYS A 359 5.42 -6.33 5.43
CA LYS A 359 6.02 -5.14 4.81
C LYS A 359 5.85 -5.14 3.30
N SER A 360 5.94 -6.30 2.65
CA SER A 360 5.74 -6.45 1.21
C SER A 360 4.29 -6.20 0.82
N TYR A 361 3.31 -6.78 1.53
CA TYR A 361 1.89 -6.46 1.30
C TYR A 361 1.58 -4.97 1.54
N ALA A 362 2.17 -4.36 2.57
CA ALA A 362 1.99 -2.94 2.84
C ALA A 362 2.56 -2.05 1.71
N LEU A 363 3.68 -2.44 1.11
CA LEU A 363 4.24 -1.75 -0.06
C LEU A 363 3.38 -1.93 -1.31
N VAL A 364 2.83 -3.13 -1.54
CA VAL A 364 1.85 -3.36 -2.62
C VAL A 364 0.62 -2.48 -2.43
N TYR A 365 0.05 -2.46 -1.23
CA TYR A 365 -1.07 -1.58 -0.88
C TYR A 365 -0.74 -0.12 -1.15
N HIS A 366 0.42 0.37 -0.69
CA HIS A 366 0.86 1.73 -0.92
C HIS A 366 0.96 2.07 -2.42
N LEU A 367 1.53 1.16 -3.23
CA LEU A 367 1.63 1.33 -4.67
C LEU A 367 0.26 1.34 -5.35
N ILE A 368 -0.68 0.49 -4.92
CA ILE A 368 -2.06 0.47 -5.44
C ILE A 368 -2.77 1.80 -5.16
N ILE A 369 -2.73 2.31 -3.92
CA ILE A 369 -3.43 3.54 -3.55
C ILE A 369 -2.76 4.81 -4.10
N SER A 370 -1.50 4.70 -4.54
CA SER A 370 -0.76 5.80 -5.18
C SER A 370 -0.90 5.79 -6.70
N SER A 371 -1.66 4.86 -7.27
CA SER A 371 -1.91 4.83 -8.72
C SER A 371 -2.81 5.99 -9.10
N GLU A 372 -2.32 6.78 -10.06
CA GLU A 372 -3.03 7.94 -10.58
C GLU A 372 -4.01 7.50 -11.69
N PRO A 373 -5.17 8.15 -11.83
CA PRO A 373 -6.16 7.83 -12.86
C PRO A 373 -5.71 8.40 -14.22
N VAL A 374 -4.57 7.94 -14.72
CA VAL A 374 -3.92 8.39 -15.95
C VAL A 374 -3.43 7.17 -16.72
N SER A 375 -3.87 7.01 -17.97
CA SER A 375 -3.43 5.91 -18.81
C SER A 375 -1.93 5.96 -19.08
N GLU A 376 -1.34 4.79 -19.36
CA GLU A 376 0.08 4.65 -19.69
C GLU A 376 0.54 5.63 -20.80
N ALA A 377 -0.33 5.91 -21.76
CA ALA A 377 -0.06 6.78 -22.88
C ALA A 377 0.11 8.28 -22.48
N LEU A 378 -0.52 8.70 -21.38
CA LEU A 378 -0.43 10.07 -20.86
C LEU A 378 0.59 10.24 -19.73
N LEU A 379 1.12 9.15 -19.16
CA LEU A 379 2.15 9.19 -18.11
C LEU A 379 3.34 10.11 -18.45
N PRO A 380 3.90 10.12 -19.69
CA PRO A 380 5.01 11.01 -20.02
C PRO A 380 4.68 12.49 -19.84
N ILE A 381 3.43 12.88 -20.12
CA ILE A 381 2.96 14.27 -19.98
C ILE A 381 2.66 14.56 -18.51
N TYR A 382 1.91 13.67 -17.86
CA TYR A 382 1.56 13.80 -16.44
C TYR A 382 2.80 13.95 -15.55
N ASN A 383 3.83 13.13 -15.79
CA ASN A 383 5.05 13.19 -14.99
C ASN A 383 5.83 14.49 -15.21
N GLN A 384 5.89 15.00 -16.45
CA GLN A 384 6.50 16.30 -16.73
C GLN A 384 5.79 17.43 -15.98
N LEU A 385 4.45 17.43 -15.98
CA LEU A 385 3.65 18.41 -15.24
C LEU A 385 3.81 18.28 -13.73
N THR A 386 3.88 17.05 -13.22
CA THR A 386 4.11 16.81 -11.78
C THR A 386 5.47 17.35 -11.34
N THR A 387 6.52 17.13 -12.15
CA THR A 387 7.84 17.72 -11.89
C THR A 387 7.78 19.25 -11.94
N LEU A 388 7.13 19.84 -12.95
CA LEU A 388 6.98 21.29 -13.05
C LEU A 388 6.26 21.87 -11.83
N ARG A 389 5.14 21.27 -11.42
CA ARG A 389 4.40 21.68 -10.23
C ARG A 389 5.29 21.66 -8.98
N LYS A 390 6.08 20.60 -8.78
CA LYS A 390 7.01 20.51 -7.65
C LYS A 390 8.04 21.65 -7.69
N CYS A 391 8.67 21.88 -8.84
CA CYS A 391 9.64 22.97 -8.98
C CYS A 391 9.00 24.35 -8.72
N LEU A 392 7.81 24.61 -9.26
CA LEU A 392 7.09 25.88 -9.04
C LEU A 392 6.71 26.08 -7.57
N LEU A 393 6.26 25.03 -6.88
CA LEU A 393 5.97 25.09 -5.45
C LEU A 393 7.23 25.31 -4.61
N GLU A 394 8.35 24.71 -4.98
CA GLU A 394 9.65 24.95 -4.33
C GLU A 394 10.11 26.39 -4.50
N VAL A 395 10.00 26.96 -5.71
CA VAL A 395 10.27 28.38 -5.98
C VAL A 395 9.39 29.27 -5.09
N LYS A 396 8.08 28.99 -5.02
CA LYS A 396 7.15 29.73 -4.15
C LYS A 396 7.56 29.64 -2.68
N LYS A 397 7.95 28.45 -2.21
CA LYS A 397 8.40 28.23 -0.83
C LYS A 397 9.71 28.96 -0.49
N LEU A 398 10.59 29.13 -1.46
CA LEU A 398 11.87 29.83 -1.31
C LEU A 398 11.76 31.36 -1.44
N GLY A 399 10.54 31.91 -1.50
CA GLY A 399 10.30 33.35 -1.54
C GLY A 399 10.04 33.90 -2.95
N GLY A 400 9.80 33.05 -3.93
CA GLY A 400 9.48 33.45 -5.30
C GLY A 400 10.71 33.70 -6.16
N VAL A 401 10.56 34.53 -7.20
CA VAL A 401 11.64 34.90 -8.13
C VAL A 401 11.92 36.40 -8.03
N SER A 402 13.16 36.81 -8.31
CA SER A 402 13.54 38.23 -8.26
C SER A 402 13.10 39.02 -9.50
N SER A 403 12.87 38.31 -10.62
CA SER A 403 12.39 38.88 -11.86
C SER A 403 11.44 37.92 -12.56
N PRO A 404 10.36 38.41 -13.20
CA PRO A 404 9.48 37.59 -14.06
C PRO A 404 10.22 36.80 -15.13
N ARG A 405 11.41 37.26 -15.56
CA ARG A 405 12.23 36.57 -16.56
C ARG A 405 12.72 35.20 -16.11
N GLU A 406 12.90 34.99 -14.81
CA GLU A 406 13.31 33.70 -14.25
C GLU A 406 12.24 32.61 -14.43
N LEU A 407 10.98 33.01 -14.69
CA LEU A 407 9.87 32.10 -14.94
C LEU A 407 9.75 31.69 -16.42
N TYR A 408 10.56 32.25 -17.33
CA TYR A 408 10.50 31.91 -18.75
C TYR A 408 10.72 30.42 -19.05
N PRO A 409 11.70 29.72 -18.46
CA PRO A 409 11.89 28.29 -18.70
C PRO A 409 10.63 27.47 -18.36
N TYR A 410 9.95 27.79 -17.25
CA TYR A 410 8.70 27.16 -16.86
C TYR A 410 7.58 27.46 -17.85
N SER A 411 7.41 28.74 -18.22
CA SER A 411 6.39 29.17 -19.18
C SER A 411 6.56 28.53 -20.56
N MET A 412 7.81 28.46 -21.04
CA MET A 412 8.14 27.79 -22.30
C MET A 412 7.82 26.30 -22.25
N LYS A 413 8.14 25.63 -21.13
CA LYS A 413 7.83 24.20 -20.98
C LYS A 413 6.33 23.95 -20.90
N LEU A 414 5.58 24.77 -20.17
CA LEU A 414 4.11 24.67 -20.08
C LEU A 414 3.44 24.87 -21.44
N ASN A 415 3.84 25.91 -22.18
CA ASN A 415 3.34 26.15 -23.53
C ASN A 415 3.73 25.01 -24.49
N SER A 416 4.94 24.45 -24.36
CA SER A 416 5.36 23.29 -25.15
C SER A 416 4.48 22.06 -24.89
N ILE A 417 4.05 21.83 -23.64
CA ILE A 417 3.14 20.73 -23.31
C ILE A 417 1.73 21.05 -23.82
N ASP A 418 1.26 22.29 -23.64
CA ASP A 418 -0.04 22.74 -24.12
C ASP A 418 -0.20 22.56 -25.64
N ASN A 419 0.84 22.92 -26.40
CA ASN A 419 0.88 22.76 -27.86
C ASN A 419 0.84 21.30 -28.34
N MET A 420 1.00 20.31 -27.45
CA MET A 420 0.79 18.89 -27.79
C MET A 420 -0.70 18.54 -27.91
N ARG A 421 -1.61 19.42 -27.48
CA ARG A 421 -3.05 19.21 -27.56
C ARG A 421 -3.56 19.43 -28.98
N VAL A 422 -4.49 18.58 -29.41
CA VAL A 422 -5.26 18.71 -30.64
C VAL A 422 -6.72 18.89 -30.24
N ASP A 423 -7.34 19.98 -30.70
CA ASP A 423 -8.72 20.38 -30.30
C ASP A 423 -8.93 20.41 -28.77
N GLY A 424 -7.91 20.88 -28.04
CA GLY A 424 -7.92 20.99 -26.59
C GLY A 424 -7.70 19.67 -25.84
N LYS A 425 -7.36 18.57 -26.52
CA LYS A 425 -7.17 17.22 -25.93
C LYS A 425 -5.81 16.64 -26.26
N PHE A 426 -5.25 15.84 -25.36
CA PHE A 426 -4.04 15.06 -25.66
C PHE A 426 -4.43 13.79 -26.42
N MET A 427 -3.95 13.64 -27.65
CA MET A 427 -4.33 12.55 -28.56
C MET A 427 -3.19 11.54 -28.72
N VAL A 428 -3.53 10.26 -28.90
CA VAL A 428 -2.60 9.20 -29.29
C VAL A 428 -3.15 8.52 -30.54
N GLY A 429 -2.51 8.76 -31.68
CA GLY A 429 -3.11 8.42 -32.97
C GLY A 429 -4.44 9.17 -33.14
N ASN A 430 -5.53 8.42 -33.35
CA ASN A 430 -6.88 8.97 -33.50
C ASN A 430 -7.75 8.80 -32.24
N GLU A 431 -7.17 8.33 -31.13
CA GLU A 431 -7.90 8.02 -29.91
C GLU A 431 -7.61 9.06 -28.82
N ILE A 432 -8.59 9.31 -27.95
CA ILE A 432 -8.46 10.11 -26.74
C ILE A 432 -8.13 9.15 -25.59
N PRO A 433 -6.90 9.16 -25.04
CA PRO A 433 -6.55 8.31 -23.92
C PRO A 433 -7.26 8.75 -22.62
N GLU A 434 -7.47 7.80 -21.73
CA GLU A 434 -8.01 8.04 -20.39
C GLU A 434 -7.05 8.86 -19.51
N GLY A 435 -7.62 9.70 -18.63
CA GLY A 435 -6.86 10.60 -17.76
C GLY A 435 -6.74 12.05 -18.25
N GLN A 436 -7.46 12.44 -19.31
CA GLN A 436 -7.46 13.82 -19.83
C GLN A 436 -7.76 14.86 -18.75
N GLY A 437 -8.75 14.60 -17.89
CA GLY A 437 -9.16 15.50 -16.82
C GLY A 437 -8.01 15.77 -15.86
N SER A 438 -7.32 14.71 -15.41
CA SER A 438 -6.19 14.80 -14.49
C SER A 438 -5.03 15.60 -15.08
N VAL A 439 -4.66 15.32 -16.33
CA VAL A 439 -3.56 16.03 -17.01
C VAL A 439 -3.92 17.49 -17.30
N THR A 440 -5.17 17.75 -17.70
CA THR A 440 -5.66 19.11 -17.98
C THR A 440 -5.72 19.94 -16.70
N GLN A 441 -6.24 19.39 -15.61
CA GLN A 441 -6.27 20.05 -14.31
C GLN A 441 -4.84 20.37 -13.85
N LEU A 442 -3.92 19.40 -13.92
CA LEU A 442 -2.54 19.60 -13.48
C LEU A 442 -1.81 20.65 -14.33
N LEU A 443 -2.08 20.69 -15.64
CA LEU A 443 -1.56 21.72 -16.52
C LEU A 443 -2.09 23.11 -16.13
N SER A 444 -3.39 23.23 -15.86
CA SER A 444 -4.00 24.47 -15.37
C SER A 444 -3.38 24.92 -14.04
N GLU A 445 -3.24 24.02 -13.07
CA GLU A 445 -2.59 24.31 -11.78
C GLU A 445 -1.17 24.83 -11.96
N CYS A 446 -0.40 24.27 -12.90
CA CYS A 446 0.95 24.75 -13.18
C CYS A 446 0.95 26.16 -13.81
N PHE A 447 0.00 26.45 -14.71
CA PHE A 447 -0.16 27.79 -15.27
C PHE A 447 -0.56 28.81 -14.20
N GLU A 448 -1.48 28.44 -13.31
CA GLU A 448 -1.91 29.27 -12.17
C GLU A 448 -0.73 29.58 -11.25
N LEU A 449 0.03 28.57 -10.81
CA LEU A 449 1.23 28.76 -9.98
C LEU A 449 2.28 29.65 -10.65
N ALA A 450 2.51 29.46 -11.95
CA ALA A 450 3.47 30.27 -12.71
C ALA A 450 2.97 31.71 -12.93
N TYR A 451 1.66 31.94 -12.93
CA TYR A 451 1.06 33.27 -13.02
C TYR A 451 1.13 34.00 -11.67
N GLU A 452 0.78 33.32 -10.57
CA GLU A 452 0.91 33.86 -9.21
C GLU A 452 2.34 34.33 -8.93
N LEU A 453 3.33 33.45 -9.15
CA LEU A 453 4.75 33.78 -8.94
C LEU A 453 5.23 34.97 -9.77
N ARG A 454 4.63 35.19 -10.94
CA ARG A 454 4.98 36.30 -11.83
C ARG A 454 4.43 37.61 -11.29
N ASN A 455 3.18 37.62 -10.86
CA ASN A 455 2.54 38.79 -10.26
C ASN A 455 3.29 39.20 -8.99
N ASP A 456 3.61 38.24 -8.12
CA ASP A 456 4.39 38.49 -6.90
C ASP A 456 5.74 39.17 -7.21
N ALA A 457 6.41 38.74 -8.29
CA ALA A 457 7.68 39.33 -8.73
C ALA A 457 7.51 40.73 -9.34
N GLU A 458 6.43 40.97 -10.10
CA GLU A 458 6.11 42.29 -10.66
C GLU A 458 5.76 43.30 -9.56
N GLU A 459 4.97 42.89 -8.56
CA GLU A 459 4.63 43.71 -7.39
C GLU A 459 5.87 44.04 -6.54
N SER A 460 6.74 43.05 -6.31
CA SER A 460 7.99 43.28 -5.58
C SER A 460 8.93 44.24 -6.32
N SER A 461 9.03 44.10 -7.65
CA SER A 461 9.88 44.97 -8.48
C SER A 461 9.37 46.41 -8.59
N SER A 462 8.05 46.62 -8.48
CA SER A 462 7.44 47.95 -8.52
C SER A 462 7.49 48.66 -7.17
N ALA A 463 7.43 47.92 -6.06
CA ALA A 463 7.63 48.46 -4.71
C ALA A 463 9.05 49.02 -4.51
N GLU A 464 10.08 48.36 -5.06
CA GLU A 464 11.48 48.80 -5.01
C GLU A 464 11.78 50.05 -5.87
N GLN A 465 10.91 50.40 -6.83
CA GLN A 465 11.10 51.52 -7.74
C GLN A 465 10.51 52.86 -7.27
N THR A 466 9.98 52.96 -6.04
CA THR A 466 9.46 54.24 -5.50
C THR A 466 10.57 55.00 -4.75
N PRO A 467 11.18 56.08 -5.29
CA PRO A 467 12.16 56.86 -4.57
C PRO A 467 11.44 57.85 -3.65
N ALA A 468 11.87 57.92 -2.39
CA ALA A 468 11.54 59.03 -1.50
C ALA A 468 12.03 60.35 -2.13
N SER A 469 11.11 61.15 -2.65
CA SER A 469 11.37 62.48 -3.19
C SER A 469 10.19 63.38 -2.83
N GLU A 470 10.35 64.17 -1.76
CA GLU A 470 9.97 65.58 -1.69
C GLU A 470 10.29 66.15 -0.30
N THR A 471 11.53 66.55 -0.08
CA THR A 471 11.84 67.67 0.83
C THR A 471 12.48 68.76 -0.01
N GLY A 472 11.66 69.71 -0.47
CA GLY A 472 12.12 70.90 -1.18
C GLY A 472 12.92 71.83 -0.26
N PRO A 473 13.87 72.61 -0.78
CA PRO A 473 14.66 73.55 0.02
C PRO A 473 13.82 74.79 0.39
N GLU A 474 13.80 75.13 1.68
CA GLU A 474 13.19 76.36 2.21
C GLU A 474 13.87 77.59 1.62
N VAL A 475 13.08 78.43 0.95
CA VAL A 475 13.44 79.79 0.58
C VAL A 475 13.13 80.69 1.78
N VAL A 476 14.18 81.14 2.46
CA VAL A 476 14.09 82.19 3.49
C VAL A 476 13.93 83.54 2.79
N ALA A 477 12.79 84.20 2.98
CA ALA A 477 12.62 85.62 2.72
C ALA A 477 12.24 86.33 4.02
N THR A 478 13.04 87.35 4.29
CA THR A 478 13.05 88.33 5.39
C THR A 478 11.77 89.11 5.59
#